data_AF-A0A5C8NGV6-F1
#
_entry.id   AF-A0A5C8NGV6-F1
#
_cell.length_a   1.000
_cell.length_b   1.000
_cell.length_c   1.000
_cell.angle_alpha   90.00
_cell.angle_beta   90.00
_cell.angle_gamma   90.00
#
_symmetry.space_group_name_H-M   'P 1'
#
loop_
_entity.id
_entity.type
_entity.pdbx_description
1 polymer ?
#
loop_
_entity_poly.entity_id
_entity_poly.type
_entity_poly.pdbx_seq_one_letter_code
_entity_poly.pdbx_strand_id
1 'polypeptide(L)'
;MLSDDDRRTLLEQVIGNTVAEEIQVDWLESPGWSAHARLEGSDGLVGYLLTSPEWQEARFAVPHRSTFLITASDDGDDVRQALERLARVVVAYLSNDYEIESRRGIFGVRTTLAIHAADGTWRIGRRMSQPPPRSP
;
A
#
# COMPACT_ATOMS: atom_id res chain seq x y z
N MET A 1 -18.99 -4.33 12.23
CA MET A 1 -17.70 -3.69 12.54
C MET A 1 -16.71 -4.82 12.77
N LEU A 2 -15.64 -4.90 11.97
CA LEU A 2 -14.58 -5.89 12.16
C LEU A 2 -13.78 -5.55 13.43
N SER A 3 -13.46 -6.56 14.23
CA SER A 3 -12.52 -6.40 15.33
C SER A 3 -11.09 -6.19 14.81
N ASP A 4 -10.18 -5.74 15.67
CA ASP A 4 -8.77 -5.60 15.30
C ASP A 4 -8.14 -6.95 14.93
N ASP A 5 -8.52 -8.04 15.62
CA ASP A 5 -8.07 -9.40 15.32
C ASP A 5 -8.59 -9.88 13.96
N ASP A 6 -9.84 -9.56 13.61
CA ASP A 6 -10.40 -9.89 12.29
C ASP A 6 -9.65 -9.13 11.18
N ARG A 7 -9.31 -7.85 11.41
CA ARG A 7 -8.55 -7.04 10.45
C ARG A 7 -7.13 -7.55 10.26
N ARG A 8 -6.47 -7.94 11.35
CA ARG A 8 -5.16 -8.59 11.30
C ARG A 8 -5.24 -9.88 10.47
N THR A 9 -6.20 -10.75 10.77
CA THR A 9 -6.41 -12.01 10.04
C THR A 9 -6.66 -11.75 8.55
N LEU A 10 -7.47 -10.73 8.23
CA LEU A 10 -7.73 -10.34 6.85
C LEU A 10 -6.46 -9.88 6.13
N LEU A 11 -5.63 -9.06 6.79
CA LEU A 11 -4.37 -8.59 6.24
C LEU A 11 -3.38 -9.75 6.04
N GLU A 12 -3.29 -10.67 6.99
CA GLU A 12 -2.50 -11.91 6.87
C GLU A 12 -2.93 -12.72 5.64
N GLN A 13 -4.23 -12.91 5.42
CA GLN A 13 -4.76 -13.59 4.23
C GLN A 13 -4.42 -12.86 2.94
N VAL A 14 -4.59 -11.54 2.89
CA VAL A 14 -4.27 -10.74 1.70
C VAL A 14 -2.78 -10.84 1.36
N ILE A 15 -1.90 -10.75 2.36
CA ILE A 15 -0.46 -10.91 2.18
C ILE A 15 -0.16 -12.31 1.65
N GLY A 16 -0.64 -13.36 2.31
CA GLY A 16 -0.40 -14.74 1.87
C GLY A 16 -0.91 -15.06 0.46
N ASN A 17 -1.94 -14.36 -0.02
CA ASN A 17 -2.50 -14.56 -1.35
C ASN A 17 -1.85 -13.70 -2.45
N THR A 18 -1.22 -12.58 -2.09
CA THR A 18 -0.78 -11.56 -3.07
C THR A 18 0.73 -11.41 -3.13
N VAL A 19 1.40 -11.62 -2.01
CA VAL A 19 2.82 -11.37 -1.83
C VAL A 19 3.57 -12.66 -2.12
N ALA A 20 4.60 -12.57 -2.97
CA ALA A 20 5.43 -13.72 -3.31
C ALA A 20 6.21 -14.24 -2.09
N GLU A 21 6.48 -15.54 -2.05
CA GLU A 21 7.14 -16.19 -0.90
C GLU A 21 8.56 -15.66 -0.63
N GLU A 22 9.21 -15.03 -1.62
CA GLU A 22 10.54 -14.45 -1.45
C GLU A 22 10.54 -13.11 -0.69
N ILE A 23 9.38 -12.50 -0.46
CA ILE A 23 9.26 -11.25 0.29
C ILE A 23 9.17 -11.57 1.79
N GLN A 24 10.11 -11.04 2.57
CA GLN A 24 10.09 -11.18 4.02
C GLN A 24 8.98 -10.32 4.62
N VAL A 25 8.21 -10.89 5.55
CA VAL A 25 7.11 -10.21 6.25
C VAL A 25 7.41 -10.14 7.74
N ASP A 26 7.52 -8.92 8.26
CA ASP A 26 7.63 -8.66 9.70
C ASP A 26 6.37 -7.94 10.21
N TRP A 27 5.80 -8.42 11.32
CA TRP A 27 4.66 -7.77 11.96
C TRP A 27 5.12 -6.77 13.01
N LEU A 28 4.69 -5.52 12.88
CA LEU A 28 5.09 -4.43 13.75
C LEU A 28 3.94 -4.01 14.67
N GLU A 29 4.26 -3.71 15.92
CA GLU A 29 3.34 -2.98 16.79
C GLU A 29 3.35 -1.49 16.41
N SER A 30 2.17 -0.92 16.20
CA SER A 30 2.05 0.46 15.75
C SER A 30 0.78 1.10 16.33
N PRO A 31 0.91 2.08 17.24
CA PRO A 31 -0.24 2.77 17.80
C PRO A 31 -1.15 3.35 16.71
N GLY A 32 -2.46 3.13 16.84
CA GLY A 32 -3.46 3.63 15.88
C GLY A 32 -3.67 2.76 14.64
N TRP A 33 -3.05 1.58 14.58
CA TRP A 33 -3.26 0.59 13.51
C TRP A 33 -3.73 -0.73 14.10
N SER A 34 -4.75 -1.33 13.49
CA SER A 34 -5.23 -2.67 13.84
C SER A 34 -4.19 -3.73 13.45
N ALA A 35 -3.49 -3.53 12.32
CA ALA A 35 -2.31 -4.32 11.98
C ALA A 35 -1.35 -3.55 11.06
N HIS A 36 -0.06 -3.90 11.15
CA HIS A 36 1.02 -3.27 10.41
C HIS A 36 2.04 -4.34 9.98
N ALA A 37 2.08 -4.61 8.69
CA ALA A 37 3.06 -5.49 8.07
C ALA A 37 4.16 -4.67 7.39
N ARG A 38 5.41 -5.00 7.69
CA ARG A 38 6.61 -4.56 6.97
C ARG A 38 6.97 -5.66 5.98
N LEU A 39 7.14 -5.28 4.71
CA LEU A 39 7.44 -6.17 3.60
C LEU A 39 8.78 -5.78 3.01
N GLU A 40 9.74 -6.71 2.96
CA GLU A 40 11.08 -6.49 2.42
C GLU A 40 11.35 -7.41 1.23
N GLY A 41 11.66 -6.82 0.08
CA GLY A 41 12.03 -7.54 -1.13
C GLY A 41 13.52 -7.88 -1.17
N SER A 42 13.91 -8.78 -2.08
CA SER A 42 15.30 -9.27 -2.21
C SER A 42 16.34 -8.17 -2.47
N ASP A 43 15.93 -7.06 -3.07
CA ASP A 43 16.81 -5.93 -3.41
C ASP A 43 16.92 -4.91 -2.26
N GLY A 44 16.40 -5.24 -1.07
CA GLY A 44 16.42 -4.38 0.12
C GLY A 44 15.40 -3.23 0.09
N LEU A 45 14.50 -3.23 -0.90
CA LEU A 45 13.36 -2.32 -0.89
C LEU A 45 12.38 -2.72 0.21
N VAL A 46 11.83 -1.72 0.89
CA VAL A 46 10.91 -1.91 2.00
C VAL A 46 9.60 -1.16 1.73
N GLY A 47 8.52 -1.91 1.77
CA GLY A 47 7.14 -1.43 1.75
C GLY A 47 6.42 -1.81 3.03
N TYR A 48 5.27 -1.18 3.27
CA TYR A 48 4.44 -1.48 4.42
C TYR A 48 2.98 -1.54 3.99
N LEU A 49 2.21 -2.43 4.62
CA LEU A 49 0.77 -2.51 4.47
C LEU A 49 0.13 -2.41 5.84
N LEU A 50 -0.79 -1.46 6.00
CA LEU A 50 -1.41 -1.15 7.28
C LEU A 50 -2.93 -1.11 7.15
N THR A 51 -3.61 -1.57 8.20
CA THR A 51 -5.07 -1.53 8.28
C THR A 51 -5.54 -0.89 9.57
N SER A 52 -6.59 -0.07 9.44
CA SER A 52 -7.30 0.56 10.55
C SER A 52 -8.81 0.52 10.27
N PRO A 53 -9.66 0.90 11.25
CA PRO A 53 -11.09 1.04 11.02
C PRO A 53 -11.45 2.00 9.88
N GLU A 54 -10.77 3.14 9.75
CA GLU A 54 -11.19 4.21 8.86
C GLU A 54 -10.52 4.16 7.48
N TRP A 55 -9.28 3.70 7.41
CA TRP A 55 -8.52 3.64 6.15
C TRP A 55 -7.44 2.57 6.15
N GLN A 56 -7.06 2.19 4.94
CA GLN A 56 -6.03 1.20 4.64
C GLN A 56 -4.86 1.93 3.96
N GLU A 57 -3.61 1.62 4.31
CA GLU A 57 -2.45 2.39 3.85
C GLU A 57 -1.34 1.47 3.33
N ALA A 58 -0.71 1.89 2.23
CA ALA A 58 0.59 1.40 1.80
C ALA A 58 1.65 2.50 1.97
N ARG A 59 2.82 2.14 2.51
CA ARG A 59 3.97 3.04 2.66
C ARG A 59 5.18 2.48 1.94
N PHE A 60 6.07 3.37 1.51
CA PHE A 60 7.29 3.04 0.78
C PHE A 60 8.45 3.76 1.44
N ALA A 61 9.53 3.02 1.74
CA ALA A 61 10.68 3.58 2.44
C ALA A 61 11.51 4.52 1.55
N VAL A 62 11.68 4.20 0.26
CA VAL A 62 12.57 4.95 -0.64
C VAL A 62 11.96 5.11 -2.03
N PRO A 63 11.53 6.32 -2.43
CA PRO A 63 11.41 7.52 -1.61
C PRO A 63 10.30 7.38 -0.57
N HIS A 64 10.44 8.06 0.58
CA HIS A 64 9.41 8.10 1.63
C HIS A 64 8.09 8.64 1.08
N ARG A 65 7.14 7.74 0.84
CA ARG A 65 5.82 8.00 0.27
C ARG A 65 4.78 7.08 0.89
N SER A 66 3.52 7.50 0.82
CA SER A 66 2.41 6.62 1.20
C SER A 66 1.16 6.93 0.39
N THR A 67 0.30 5.94 0.29
CA THR A 67 -1.02 6.03 -0.34
C THR A 67 -2.02 5.29 0.52
N PHE A 68 -3.25 5.78 0.57
CA PHE A 68 -4.30 5.19 1.37
C PHE A 68 -5.59 5.06 0.58
N LEU A 69 -6.41 4.10 0.98
CA LEU A 69 -7.78 3.93 0.51
C LEU A 69 -8.71 4.02 1.72
N ILE A 70 -9.73 4.88 1.60
CA ILE A 70 -10.82 4.96 2.56
C ILE A 70 -11.86 3.91 2.16
N THR A 71 -12.26 3.09 3.12
CA THR A 71 -13.35 2.11 2.96
C THR A 71 -14.64 2.75 3.47
N ALA A 72 -15.67 2.80 2.62
CA ALA A 72 -16.94 3.45 2.97
C ALA A 72 -17.73 2.68 4.04
N SER A 73 -17.42 1.39 4.21
CA SER A 73 -18.00 0.51 5.21
C SER A 73 -16.90 -0.33 5.87
N ASP A 74 -17.17 -0.81 7.08
CA ASP A 74 -16.36 -1.83 7.76
C ASP A 74 -16.72 -3.25 7.30
N ASP A 75 -17.21 -3.39 6.06
CA ASP A 75 -17.43 -4.69 5.44
C ASP A 75 -16.08 -5.36 5.15
N GLY A 76 -15.95 -6.62 5.52
CA GLY A 76 -14.74 -7.42 5.30
C GLY A 76 -14.33 -7.47 3.84
N ASP A 77 -15.29 -7.49 2.92
CA ASP A 77 -15.01 -7.55 1.49
C ASP A 77 -14.49 -6.21 0.93
N ASP A 78 -15.04 -5.08 1.39
CA ASP A 78 -14.55 -3.74 1.02
C ASP A 78 -13.12 -3.51 1.51
N VAL A 79 -12.85 -3.88 2.77
CA VAL A 79 -11.51 -3.80 3.37
C VAL A 79 -10.55 -4.75 2.65
N ARG A 80 -10.97 -5.97 2.34
CA ARG A 80 -10.17 -6.95 1.59
C ARG A 80 -9.77 -6.39 0.24
N GLN A 81 -10.73 -5.91 -0.55
CA GLN A 81 -10.46 -5.33 -1.87
C GLN A 81 -9.51 -4.14 -1.80
N ALA A 82 -9.67 -3.27 -0.79
CA ALA A 82 -8.76 -2.15 -0.59
C ALA A 82 -7.33 -2.63 -0.27
N LEU A 83 -7.19 -3.60 0.64
CA LEU A 83 -5.90 -4.17 1.02
C LEU A 83 -5.24 -4.93 -0.13
N GLU A 84 -5.98 -5.71 -0.92
CA GLU A 84 -5.44 -6.41 -2.09
C GLU A 84 -4.87 -5.44 -3.12
N ARG A 85 -5.57 -4.33 -3.39
CA ARG A 85 -5.08 -3.30 -4.29
C ARG A 85 -3.79 -2.67 -3.77
N LEU A 86 -3.77 -2.31 -2.49
CA LEU A 86 -2.57 -1.75 -1.86
C LEU A 86 -1.41 -2.76 -1.82
N ALA A 87 -1.69 -4.04 -1.56
CA ALA A 87 -0.70 -5.11 -1.57
C ALA A 87 -0.05 -5.26 -2.96
N ARG A 88 -0.84 -5.22 -4.04
CA ARG A 88 -0.31 -5.24 -5.43
C ARG A 88 0.62 -4.05 -5.71
N VAL A 89 0.29 -2.88 -5.18
CA VAL A 89 1.16 -1.70 -5.30
C VAL A 89 2.46 -1.88 -4.51
N VAL A 90 2.39 -2.43 -3.30
CA VAL A 90 3.61 -2.73 -2.52
C VAL A 90 4.47 -3.76 -3.24
N VAL A 91 3.88 -4.84 -3.75
CA VAL A 91 4.61 -5.88 -4.51
C VAL A 91 5.29 -5.27 -5.74
N ALA A 92 4.58 -4.50 -6.56
CA ALA A 92 5.16 -3.84 -7.72
C ALA A 92 6.36 -2.95 -7.34
N TYR A 93 6.24 -2.16 -6.27
CA TYR A 93 7.36 -1.38 -5.74
C TYR A 93 8.54 -2.26 -5.32
N LEU A 94 8.30 -3.34 -4.57
CA LEU A 94 9.34 -4.27 -4.11
C LEU A 94 10.04 -5.00 -5.27
N SER A 95 9.35 -5.19 -6.38
CA SER A 95 9.88 -5.75 -7.63
C SER A 95 10.55 -4.70 -8.54
N ASN A 96 10.81 -3.48 -8.04
CA ASN A 96 11.37 -2.36 -8.81
C ASN A 96 10.49 -1.91 -10.00
N ASP A 97 9.20 -2.21 -10.02
CA ASP A 97 8.26 -1.79 -11.06
C ASP A 97 7.68 -0.39 -10.76
N TYR A 98 8.56 0.59 -10.69
CA TYR A 98 8.21 1.99 -10.44
C TYR A 98 9.17 2.98 -11.09
N GLU A 99 8.69 4.20 -11.27
CA GLU A 99 9.47 5.34 -11.74
C GLU A 99 9.34 6.52 -10.78
N ILE A 100 10.40 7.32 -10.69
CA ILE A 100 10.38 8.60 -9.96
C ILE A 100 10.15 9.73 -10.97
N GLU A 101 8.90 10.18 -11.08
CA GLU A 101 8.53 11.31 -11.91
C GLU A 101 8.85 12.63 -11.18
N SER A 102 9.69 13.48 -11.78
CA SER A 102 9.99 14.82 -11.25
C SER A 102 9.47 15.90 -12.18
N ARG A 103 8.55 16.75 -11.69
CA ARG A 103 8.00 17.87 -12.46
C ARG A 103 8.35 19.20 -11.81
N ARG A 104 9.01 20.08 -12.55
CA ARG A 104 9.31 21.45 -12.12
C ARG A 104 8.06 22.32 -12.32
N GLY A 105 7.57 22.91 -11.24
CA GLY A 105 6.49 23.90 -11.26
C GLY A 105 6.91 25.24 -10.67
N ILE A 106 5.98 26.20 -10.66
CA ILE A 106 6.19 27.55 -10.12
C ILE A 106 6.51 27.51 -8.62
N PHE A 107 6.02 26.48 -7.91
CA PHE A 107 6.27 26.24 -6.48
C PHE A 107 7.38 25.21 -6.20
N GLY A 108 8.32 25.04 -7.13
CA GLY A 108 9.45 24.11 -6.98
C GLY A 108 9.24 22.76 -7.67
N VAL A 109 10.10 21.79 -7.34
CA VAL A 109 10.05 20.43 -7.91
C VAL A 109 9.07 19.56 -7.12
N ARG A 110 8.11 18.96 -7.82
CA ARG A 110 7.21 17.95 -7.28
C ARG A 110 7.69 16.57 -7.75
N THR A 111 7.98 15.70 -6.79
CA THR A 111 8.40 14.32 -7.03
C THR A 111 7.25 13.37 -6.70
N THR A 112 6.86 12.59 -7.69
CA THR A 112 5.82 11.56 -7.61
C THR A 112 6.47 10.20 -7.79
N LEU A 113 6.05 9.23 -6.98
CA LEU A 113 6.38 7.83 -7.16
C LEU A 113 5.28 7.20 -8.03
N ALA A 114 5.62 6.80 -9.26
CA ALA A 114 4.71 6.16 -10.20
C ALA A 114 4.94 4.65 -10.14
N ILE A 115 4.04 3.90 -9.51
CA ILE A 115 4.17 2.44 -9.37
C ILE A 115 3.26 1.76 -10.40
N HIS A 116 3.80 0.83 -11.18
CA HIS A 116 3.04 0.10 -12.19
C HIS A 116 2.50 -1.20 -11.59
N ALA A 117 1.30 -1.13 -11.00
CA ALA A 117 0.64 -2.30 -10.45
C ALA A 117 -0.25 -2.97 -11.50
N ALA A 118 -0.70 -4.20 -11.21
CA ALA A 118 -1.60 -4.95 -12.09
C ALA A 118 -2.94 -4.24 -12.37
N ASP A 119 -3.41 -3.37 -11.47
CA ASP A 119 -4.62 -2.56 -11.65
C ASP A 119 -4.36 -1.20 -12.31
N GLY A 120 -3.12 -0.93 -12.73
CA GLY A 120 -2.70 0.29 -13.41
C GLY A 120 -1.61 1.06 -12.68
N THR A 121 -1.31 2.26 -13.16
CA THR A 121 -0.25 3.10 -12.57
C THR A 121 -0.78 3.96 -11.44
N TRP A 122 -0.23 3.76 -10.24
CA TRP A 122 -0.48 4.56 -9.06
C TRP A 122 0.51 5.71 -8.98
N ARG A 123 0.01 6.95 -8.97
CA ARG A 123 0.85 8.15 -8.85
C ARG A 123 0.77 8.71 -7.44
N ILE A 124 1.87 8.58 -6.70
CA ILE A 124 1.95 8.83 -5.25
C ILE A 124 2.84 10.04 -4.98
N GLY A 125 2.21 11.18 -4.72
CA GLY A 125 2.88 12.43 -4.36
C GLY A 125 2.97 12.63 -2.84
N ARG A 126 3.51 13.78 -2.42
CA ARG A 126 3.65 14.13 -0.98
C ARG A 126 2.31 14.43 -0.29
N ARG A 127 1.29 14.85 -1.03
CA ARG A 127 0.00 15.34 -0.48
C ARG A 127 -1.23 14.69 -1.11
N MET A 128 -1.05 13.99 -2.22
CA MET A 128 -2.13 13.40 -2.99
C MET A 128 -1.61 12.12 -3.62
N SER A 129 -2.41 11.08 -3.53
CA SER A 129 -2.24 9.84 -4.28
C SER A 129 -3.39 9.73 -5.25
N GLN A 130 -3.07 9.40 -6.50
CA GLN A 130 -4.06 9.16 -7.54
C GLN A 130 -4.02 7.67 -7.89
N PRO A 131 -4.92 6.86 -7.30
CA PRO A 131 -5.10 5.48 -7.75
C PRO A 131 -5.67 5.48 -9.18
N PRO A 132 -5.43 4.41 -9.96
CA PRO A 132 -6.16 4.19 -11.20
C PRO A 132 -7.66 4.04 -10.89
N PRO A 133 -8.54 4.53 -11.78
CA PRO A 133 -9.97 4.35 -11.65
C PRO A 133 -10.31 2.84 -11.59
N ARG A 134 -11.32 2.48 -10.78
CA ARG A 134 -11.80 1.09 -10.74
C ARG A 134 -12.30 0.74 -12.15
N SER A 135 -11.82 -0.36 -12.72
CA SER A 135 -12.43 -0.92 -13.93
C SER A 135 -13.90 -1.25 -13.65
N PRO A 136 -14.83 -0.93 -14.57
CA PRO A 136 -16.25 -1.25 -14.42
C PRO A 136 -16.53 -2.76 -14.44
#